data_AF-A0A6J1VRU5-F1
#
_entry.id   AF-A0A6J1VRU5-F1
#
_cell.length_a   1.000
_cell.length_b   1.000
_cell.length_c   1.000
_cell.angle_alpha   90.00
_cell.angle_beta   90.00
_cell.angle_gamma   90.00
#
_symmetry.space_group_name_H-M   'P 1'
#
loop_
_entity.id
_entity.type
_entity.pdbx_description
1 polymer ?
#
loop_
_entity_poly.entity_id
_entity_poly.type
_entity_poly.pdbx_seq_one_letter_code
_entity_poly.pdbx_strand_id
1 'polypeptide(L)'
;MQIKQDLAETRALHIPPEPGENLRRLRGRKRLLGEEKNLAGWSLLVAMLGIFLMVLHTELAWFGHCEWFAYSFMTKCLITLSTVGLMILILAFHIKELQLFMLDNALTDWRIAVSTPKLVLIVLELLVCSLHPFPVGDFFCLDPKQEQTIVFLSDVDMLLSLVMFLRLYLVPRAVLLRSSVLGDASYRSIGSLNKIHFQYPFVLRVMVNSQPGRVLLIFTVGLWITAFWILSVCERQHMDENNYLGGAFWLIPITFLTIGYGDVVPQTVCGKVVCLFTGVMGVGCTALLVAVAADKLEFTRAEKHVHNFMMDIQCAKEMKCSAANVLQEAWLLHKHTKRKDGQRTRKHHRRLLAAIHMFRHVRTKHRKIRDQVNTMVDISKMQMIMCDLKSSLEISHQDLEKKIVSLDRKLDEVTRLLSALVQSTQQEEQQVH
;
A
#
# COMPACT_ATOMS: atom_id res chain seq x y z
N MET A 1 -6.83 -35.37 -58.26
CA MET A 1 -7.87 -34.36 -58.56
C MET A 1 -8.52 -34.00 -57.23
N GLN A 2 -8.47 -32.80 -56.67
CA GLN A 2 -8.17 -31.49 -57.22
C GLN A 2 -7.58 -30.67 -56.05
N ILE A 3 -6.36 -30.21 -56.23
CA ILE A 3 -5.66 -29.27 -55.34
C ILE A 3 -6.39 -27.94 -55.48
N LYS A 4 -6.87 -27.35 -54.38
CA LYS A 4 -7.25 -25.94 -54.36
C LYS A 4 -6.35 -25.21 -53.39
N GLN A 5 -5.28 -24.66 -53.96
CA GLN A 5 -4.53 -23.53 -53.44
C GLN A 5 -5.48 -22.34 -53.25
N ASP A 6 -5.47 -21.78 -52.04
CA ASP A 6 -5.63 -20.35 -51.76
C ASP A 6 -4.72 -20.12 -50.54
N LEU A 7 -3.40 -20.01 -50.73
CA LEU A 7 -2.65 -18.81 -51.09
C LEU A 7 -3.09 -17.56 -50.29
N ALA A 8 -2.42 -17.38 -49.15
CA ALA A 8 -2.01 -16.10 -48.61
C ALA A 8 -3.10 -15.02 -48.46
N GLU A 9 -3.94 -15.18 -47.43
CA GLU A 9 -4.39 -14.00 -46.68
C GLU A 9 -3.19 -13.52 -45.85
N THR A 10 -2.43 -12.63 -46.47
CA THR A 10 -1.51 -11.71 -45.84
C THR A 10 -2.11 -11.21 -44.52
N ARG A 11 -1.45 -11.54 -43.41
CA ARG A 11 -1.45 -10.67 -42.22
C ARG A 11 -1.12 -9.27 -42.71
N ALA A 12 -2.14 -8.48 -42.98
CA ALA A 12 -2.03 -7.04 -43.07
C ALA A 12 -1.63 -6.58 -41.67
N LEU A 13 -0.32 -6.56 -41.42
CA LEU A 13 0.27 -5.81 -40.33
C LEU A 13 -0.19 -4.37 -40.57
N HIS A 14 -1.16 -3.93 -39.76
CA HIS A 14 -1.73 -2.60 -39.84
C HIS A 14 -0.58 -1.59 -39.85
N ILE A 15 -0.39 -0.94 -41.00
CA ILE A 15 0.58 0.14 -41.19
C ILE A 15 0.31 1.16 -40.08
N PRO A 16 1.32 1.61 -39.32
CA PRO A 16 1.10 2.57 -38.25
C PRO A 16 0.46 3.83 -38.84
N PRO A 17 -0.55 4.41 -38.19
CA PRO A 17 -1.11 5.67 -38.64
C PRO A 17 -0.03 6.74 -38.60
N GLU A 18 -0.21 7.82 -39.37
CA GLU A 18 0.72 8.96 -39.40
C GLU A 18 1.23 9.32 -37.99
N PRO A 19 2.52 9.72 -37.83
CA PRO A 19 3.13 9.95 -36.52
C PRO A 19 2.36 10.96 -35.64
N GLY A 20 1.51 11.81 -36.24
CA GLY A 20 0.61 12.71 -35.53
C GLY A 20 -0.60 12.04 -34.84
N GLU A 21 -1.08 10.88 -35.32
CA GLU A 21 -2.30 10.26 -34.78
C GLU A 21 -2.10 9.67 -33.39
N ASN A 22 -0.96 9.00 -33.16
CA ASN A 22 -0.60 8.47 -31.84
C ASN A 22 -0.45 9.58 -30.79
N LEU A 23 0.14 10.71 -31.19
CA LEU A 23 0.25 11.90 -30.32
C LEU A 23 -1.11 12.55 -30.05
N ARG A 24 -2.02 12.59 -31.04
CA ARG A 24 -3.40 13.05 -30.87
C ARG A 24 -4.17 12.14 -29.90
N ARG A 25 -4.02 10.81 -30.02
CA ARG A 25 -4.63 9.83 -29.11
C ARG A 25 -4.11 10.00 -27.68
N LEU A 26 -2.80 10.16 -27.48
CA LEU A 26 -2.21 10.43 -26.16
C LEU A 26 -2.72 11.74 -25.55
N ARG A 27 -2.87 12.79 -26.35
CA ARG A 27 -3.46 14.07 -25.90
C ARG A 27 -4.92 13.90 -25.52
N GLY A 28 -5.72 13.23 -26.34
CA GLY A 28 -7.12 12.91 -26.06
C GLY A 28 -7.28 12.12 -24.77
N ARG A 29 -6.40 11.15 -24.55
CA ARG A 29 -6.36 10.35 -23.33
C ARG A 29 -6.10 11.19 -22.08
N LYS A 30 -5.09 12.06 -22.11
CA LYS A 30 -4.77 12.96 -20.99
C LYS A 30 -5.95 13.88 -20.65
N ARG A 31 -6.67 14.36 -21.67
CA ARG A 31 -7.87 15.18 -21.50
C ARG A 31 -9.00 14.38 -20.83
N LEU A 32 -9.31 13.18 -21.33
CA LEU A 32 -10.36 12.31 -20.77
C LEU A 32 -10.09 11.95 -19.31
N LEU A 33 -8.84 11.60 -18.96
CA LEU A 33 -8.43 11.36 -17.56
C LEU A 33 -8.62 12.59 -16.66
N GLY A 34 -8.36 13.79 -17.20
CA GLY A 34 -8.62 15.05 -16.48
C GLY A 34 -10.11 15.30 -16.24
N GLU A 35 -10.95 15.01 -17.24
CA GLU A 35 -12.41 15.10 -17.13
C GLU A 35 -12.96 14.07 -16.13
N GLU A 36 -12.49 12.81 -16.16
CA GLU A 36 -12.83 11.76 -15.18
C GLU A 36 -12.47 12.15 -13.75
N LYS A 37 -11.26 12.71 -13.54
CA LYS A 37 -10.82 13.21 -12.24
C LYS A 37 -11.76 14.30 -11.71
N ASN A 38 -12.16 15.24 -12.57
CA ASN A 38 -13.08 16.29 -12.18
C ASN A 38 -14.47 15.73 -11.85
N LEU A 39 -15.00 14.82 -12.67
CA LEU A 39 -16.28 14.14 -12.43
C LEU A 39 -16.28 13.33 -11.12
N ALA A 40 -15.19 12.62 -10.82
CA ALA A 40 -15.03 11.92 -9.56
C ALA A 40 -15.00 12.87 -8.35
N GLY A 41 -14.39 14.05 -8.49
CA GLY A 41 -14.42 15.09 -7.47
C GLY A 41 -15.82 15.67 -7.24
N TRP A 42 -16.53 16.01 -8.32
CA TRP A 42 -17.90 16.54 -8.25
C TRP A 42 -18.90 15.51 -7.71
N SER A 43 -18.82 14.25 -8.15
CA SER A 43 -19.68 13.18 -7.60
C SER A 43 -19.44 12.96 -6.12
N LEU A 44 -18.20 12.98 -5.64
CA LEU A 44 -17.91 12.93 -4.21
C LEU A 44 -18.51 14.14 -3.47
N LEU A 45 -18.34 15.35 -4.00
CA LEU A 45 -18.88 16.56 -3.37
C LEU A 45 -20.41 16.50 -3.23
N VAL A 46 -21.12 16.10 -4.30
CA VAL A 46 -22.59 15.97 -4.30
C VAL A 46 -23.04 14.83 -3.38
N ALA A 47 -22.31 13.71 -3.34
CA ALA A 47 -22.60 12.61 -2.40
C ALA A 47 -22.46 13.05 -0.94
N MET A 48 -21.38 13.77 -0.61
CA MET A 48 -21.17 14.33 0.74
C MET A 48 -22.23 15.37 1.10
N LEU A 49 -22.63 16.22 0.14
CA LEU A 49 -23.75 17.15 0.33
C LEU A 49 -25.05 16.40 0.61
N GLY A 50 -25.34 15.31 -0.12
CA GLY A 50 -26.52 14.49 0.11
C GLY A 50 -26.53 13.84 1.50
N ILE A 51 -25.40 13.31 1.97
CA ILE A 51 -25.26 12.76 3.33
C ILE A 51 -25.46 13.89 4.36
N PHE A 52 -24.83 15.05 4.17
CA PHE A 52 -25.01 16.21 5.07
C PHE A 52 -26.47 16.66 5.14
N LEU A 53 -27.17 16.76 4.01
CA LEU A 53 -28.59 17.12 3.98
C LEU A 53 -29.45 16.04 4.65
N MET A 54 -29.10 14.76 4.53
CA MET A 54 -29.76 13.69 5.27
C MET A 54 -29.53 13.83 6.78
N VAL A 55 -28.31 14.18 7.22
CA VAL A 55 -28.03 14.42 8.66
C VAL A 55 -28.86 15.58 9.16
N LEU A 56 -28.88 16.67 8.39
CA LEU A 56 -29.68 17.85 8.70
C LEU A 56 -31.18 17.51 8.77
N HIS A 57 -31.68 16.67 7.86
CA HIS A 57 -33.07 16.23 7.86
C HIS A 57 -33.42 15.46 9.13
N THR A 58 -32.60 14.50 9.57
CA THR A 58 -32.90 13.73 10.80
C THR A 58 -32.82 14.58 12.06
N GLU A 59 -31.93 15.58 12.12
CA GLU A 59 -31.87 16.51 13.24
C GLU A 59 -33.08 17.46 13.24
N LEU A 60 -33.46 18.00 12.09
CA LEU A 60 -34.63 18.87 11.95
C LEU A 60 -35.93 18.12 12.29
N ALA A 61 -36.05 16.85 11.88
CA ALA A 61 -37.19 16.00 12.21
C ALA A 61 -37.29 15.74 13.72
N TRP A 62 -36.15 15.71 14.43
CA TRP A 62 -36.11 15.47 15.87
C TRP A 62 -36.51 16.73 16.65
N PHE A 63 -35.84 17.86 16.38
CA PHE A 63 -36.04 19.10 17.13
C PHE A 63 -37.30 19.87 16.73
N GLY A 64 -37.68 19.82 15.46
CA GLY A 64 -38.74 20.66 14.90
C GLY A 64 -40.13 20.04 14.90
N HIS A 65 -40.25 18.76 15.29
CA HIS A 65 -41.48 17.95 15.25
C HIS A 65 -42.39 18.32 14.06
N CYS A 66 -43.68 18.60 14.28
CA CYS A 66 -44.60 19.02 13.21
C CYS A 66 -44.55 20.53 12.91
N GLU A 67 -43.94 21.37 13.75
CA GLU A 67 -43.90 22.82 13.53
C GLU A 67 -42.99 23.19 12.34
N TRP A 68 -41.90 22.44 12.15
CA TRP A 68 -40.94 22.68 11.07
C TRP A 68 -41.11 21.73 9.89
N PHE A 69 -42.31 21.17 9.72
CA PHE A 69 -42.63 20.22 8.67
C PHE A 69 -42.22 20.71 7.26
N ALA A 70 -42.48 21.99 6.95
CA ALA A 70 -42.11 22.59 5.67
C ALA A 70 -40.60 22.56 5.40
N TYR A 71 -39.77 22.80 6.43
CA TYR A 71 -38.32 22.74 6.32
C TYR A 71 -37.83 21.31 6.13
N SER A 72 -38.36 20.36 6.91
CA SER A 72 -38.04 18.93 6.79
C SER A 72 -38.38 18.38 5.39
N PHE A 73 -39.56 18.73 4.87
CA PHE A 73 -39.99 18.38 3.52
C PHE A 73 -39.08 19.02 2.44
N MET A 74 -38.73 20.30 2.60
CA MET A 74 -37.79 20.97 1.69
C MET A 74 -36.41 20.29 1.70
N THR A 75 -35.92 19.85 2.85
CA THR A 75 -34.67 19.09 2.93
C THR A 75 -34.77 17.75 2.23
N LYS A 76 -35.88 16.99 2.36
CA LYS A 76 -36.12 15.77 1.57
C LYS A 76 -36.09 16.03 0.06
N CYS A 77 -36.73 17.11 -0.41
CA CYS A 77 -36.67 17.53 -1.81
C CYS A 77 -35.23 17.85 -2.26
N LEU A 78 -34.45 18.56 -1.44
CA LEU A 78 -33.04 18.84 -1.75
C LEU A 78 -32.19 17.56 -1.78
N ILE A 79 -32.46 16.58 -0.91
CA ILE A 79 -31.83 15.26 -0.96
C ILE A 79 -32.15 14.60 -2.31
N THR A 80 -33.42 14.57 -2.74
CA THR A 80 -33.79 13.98 -4.04
C THR A 80 -33.11 14.67 -5.22
N LEU A 81 -33.03 16.01 -5.21
CA LEU A 81 -32.35 16.77 -6.26
C LEU A 81 -30.85 16.46 -6.29
N SER A 82 -30.22 16.36 -5.11
CA SER A 82 -28.79 16.00 -5.00
C SER A 82 -28.52 14.58 -5.50
N THR A 83 -29.43 13.63 -5.27
CA THR A 83 -29.27 12.25 -5.74
C THR A 83 -29.43 12.12 -7.24
N VAL A 84 -30.41 12.81 -7.84
CA VAL A 84 -30.55 12.87 -9.29
C VAL A 84 -29.29 13.48 -9.92
N GLY A 85 -28.76 14.56 -9.34
CA GLY A 85 -27.49 15.15 -9.76
C GLY A 85 -26.31 14.16 -9.65
N LEU A 86 -26.21 13.43 -8.53
CA LEU A 86 -25.19 12.40 -8.33
C LEU A 86 -25.28 11.29 -9.39
N MET A 87 -26.49 10.81 -9.69
CA MET A 87 -26.73 9.75 -10.66
C MET A 87 -26.31 10.18 -12.08
N ILE A 88 -26.61 11.42 -12.46
CA ILE A 88 -26.16 12.01 -13.73
C ILE A 88 -24.62 12.06 -13.78
N LEU A 89 -23.97 12.46 -12.68
CA LEU A 89 -22.50 12.50 -12.60
C LEU A 89 -21.86 11.11 -12.68
N ILE A 90 -22.45 10.10 -12.03
CA ILE A 90 -21.98 8.70 -12.10
C ILE A 90 -22.13 8.15 -13.52
N LEU A 91 -23.27 8.43 -14.18
CA LEU A 91 -23.47 8.03 -15.56
C LEU A 91 -22.46 8.72 -16.50
N ALA A 92 -22.24 10.03 -16.32
CA ALA A 92 -21.24 10.78 -17.07
C ALA A 92 -19.81 10.24 -16.85
N PHE A 93 -19.48 9.83 -15.63
CA PHE A 93 -18.21 9.18 -15.30
C PHE A 93 -18.03 7.87 -16.09
N HIS A 94 -19.03 6.98 -16.07
CA HIS A 94 -18.97 5.71 -16.82
C HIS A 94 -18.93 5.89 -18.33
N ILE A 95 -19.60 6.92 -18.87
CA ILE A 95 -19.49 7.28 -20.29
C ILE A 95 -18.04 7.66 -20.64
N LYS A 96 -17.37 8.43 -19.77
CA LYS A 96 -15.96 8.81 -19.98
C LYS A 96 -15.01 7.62 -19.86
N GLU A 97 -15.26 6.71 -18.93
CA GLU A 97 -14.50 5.46 -18.79
C GLU A 97 -14.62 4.59 -20.06
N LEU A 98 -15.82 4.49 -20.65
CA LEU A 98 -16.03 3.79 -21.91
C LEU A 98 -15.33 4.50 -23.08
N GLN A 99 -15.35 5.85 -23.13
CA GLN A 99 -14.61 6.62 -24.13
C GLN A 99 -13.09 6.40 -24.01
N LEU A 100 -12.56 6.34 -22.79
CA LEU A 100 -11.16 6.04 -22.53
C LEU A 100 -10.78 4.62 -23.00
N PHE A 101 -11.64 3.64 -22.73
CA PHE A 101 -11.45 2.26 -23.18
C PHE A 101 -11.49 2.12 -24.71
N MET A 102 -12.40 2.83 -25.38
CA MET A 102 -12.44 2.87 -26.85
C MET A 102 -11.16 3.49 -27.42
N LEU A 103 -10.69 4.60 -26.83
CA LEU A 103 -9.48 5.29 -27.29
C LEU A 103 -8.22 4.43 -27.13
N ASP A 104 -8.12 3.68 -26.05
CA ASP A 104 -6.99 2.79 -25.78
C ASP A 104 -6.93 1.60 -26.75
N ASN A 105 -8.08 1.11 -27.22
CA ASN A 105 -8.18 -0.01 -28.14
C ASN A 105 -8.46 0.40 -29.60
N ALA A 106 -8.47 1.70 -29.89
CA ALA A 106 -8.79 2.26 -31.21
C ALA A 106 -10.14 1.79 -31.79
N LEU A 107 -11.15 1.63 -30.92
CA LEU A 107 -12.50 1.23 -31.30
C LEU A 107 -13.34 2.44 -31.72
N THR A 108 -14.11 2.32 -32.80
CA THR A 108 -15.08 3.33 -33.26
C THR A 108 -16.48 3.09 -32.70
N ASP A 109 -16.85 1.83 -32.50
CA ASP A 109 -18.19 1.43 -32.05
C ASP A 109 -18.23 1.20 -30.54
N TRP A 110 -19.00 2.04 -29.83
CA TRP A 110 -19.16 1.94 -28.38
C TRP A 110 -19.81 0.64 -27.91
N ARG A 111 -20.61 0.01 -28.78
CA ARG A 111 -21.29 -1.26 -28.47
C ARG A 111 -20.29 -2.39 -28.20
N ILE A 112 -19.10 -2.34 -28.81
CA ILE A 112 -18.03 -3.32 -28.61
C ILE A 112 -17.32 -3.09 -27.28
N ALA A 113 -17.27 -1.83 -26.80
CA ALA A 113 -16.67 -1.48 -25.52
C ALA A 113 -17.52 -1.86 -24.31
N VAL A 114 -18.84 -1.98 -24.48
CA VAL A 114 -19.78 -2.31 -23.41
C VAL A 114 -19.81 -3.82 -23.18
N SER A 115 -19.39 -4.22 -21.98
CA SER A 115 -19.41 -5.61 -21.53
C SER A 115 -20.56 -5.84 -20.55
N THR A 116 -21.25 -6.98 -20.63
CA THR A 116 -22.35 -7.34 -19.73
C THR A 116 -21.97 -7.29 -18.23
N PRO A 117 -20.82 -7.80 -17.76
CA PRO A 117 -20.42 -7.67 -16.35
C PRO A 117 -20.20 -6.20 -15.95
N LYS A 118 -19.64 -5.37 -16.84
CA LYS A 118 -19.48 -3.93 -16.55
C LYS A 118 -20.84 -3.25 -16.41
N LEU A 119 -21.78 -3.56 -17.30
CA LEU A 119 -23.13 -3.00 -17.26
C LEU A 119 -23.85 -3.35 -15.94
N VAL A 120 -23.73 -4.59 -15.47
CA VAL A 120 -24.31 -5.02 -14.18
C VAL A 120 -23.73 -4.21 -13.02
N LEU A 121 -22.41 -3.97 -13.00
CA LEU A 121 -21.77 -3.13 -11.98
C LEU A 121 -22.25 -1.68 -12.04
N ILE A 122 -22.43 -1.11 -13.23
CA ILE A 122 -22.96 0.25 -13.41
C ILE A 122 -24.39 0.34 -12.86
N VAL A 123 -25.25 -0.63 -13.19
CA VAL A 123 -26.63 -0.68 -12.71
C VAL A 123 -26.68 -0.84 -11.20
N LEU A 124 -25.83 -1.69 -10.62
CA LEU A 124 -25.72 -1.86 -9.18
C LEU A 124 -25.26 -0.56 -8.49
N GLU A 125 -24.27 0.12 -9.08
CA GLU A 125 -23.76 1.39 -8.56
C GLU A 125 -24.85 2.47 -8.55
N LEU A 126 -25.60 2.58 -9.66
CA LEU A 126 -26.75 3.47 -9.77
C LEU A 126 -27.84 3.11 -8.76
N LEU A 127 -28.14 1.82 -8.57
CA LEU A 127 -29.13 1.37 -7.60
C LEU A 127 -28.74 1.79 -6.17
N VAL A 128 -27.50 1.53 -5.76
CA VAL A 128 -27.00 1.91 -4.43
C VAL A 128 -27.06 3.44 -4.23
N CYS A 129 -26.71 4.22 -5.25
CA CYS A 129 -26.77 5.69 -5.17
C CYS A 129 -28.19 6.27 -5.25
N SER A 130 -29.15 5.53 -5.81
CA SER A 130 -30.56 5.95 -5.92
C SER A 130 -31.33 5.83 -4.60
N LEU A 131 -30.86 5.04 -3.64
CA LEU A 131 -31.53 4.86 -2.34
C LEU A 131 -31.32 6.10 -1.46
N HIS A 132 -32.42 6.78 -1.11
CA HIS A 132 -32.48 7.94 -0.23
C HIS A 132 -33.91 8.14 0.31
N PRO A 133 -34.12 8.79 1.46
CA PRO A 133 -35.46 9.08 1.96
C PRO A 133 -36.22 9.94 0.95
N PHE A 134 -37.27 9.36 0.36
CA PHE A 134 -38.11 10.04 -0.62
C PHE A 134 -39.13 10.95 0.10
N PRO A 135 -39.55 12.06 -0.52
CA PRO A 135 -40.54 12.99 0.05
C PRO A 135 -41.98 12.43 -0.01
N VAL A 136 -42.14 11.11 0.01
CA VAL A 136 -43.43 10.42 -0.15
C VAL A 136 -43.83 9.81 1.19
N GLY A 137 -44.85 10.34 1.85
CA GLY A 137 -45.51 9.64 2.97
C GLY A 137 -45.71 10.41 4.28
N ASP A 138 -45.03 11.53 4.52
CA ASP A 138 -45.11 12.22 5.82
C ASP A 138 -46.24 13.26 5.90
N PHE A 139 -47.44 12.94 5.42
CA PHE A 139 -48.59 13.85 5.59
C PHE A 139 -49.25 13.75 6.97
N PHE A 140 -48.71 12.94 7.90
CA PHE A 140 -49.24 12.74 9.24
C PHE A 140 -49.40 14.04 10.05
N CYS A 141 -48.53 15.04 9.83
CA CYS A 141 -48.65 16.35 10.50
C CYS A 141 -49.76 17.26 9.92
N LEU A 142 -50.38 16.88 8.79
CA LEU A 142 -51.47 17.63 8.15
C LEU A 142 -52.86 17.10 8.51
N ASP A 143 -52.96 15.96 9.20
CA ASP A 143 -54.23 15.37 9.63
C ASP A 143 -54.52 15.70 11.11
N PRO A 144 -55.53 16.53 11.42
CA PRO A 144 -55.77 17.02 12.78
C PRO A 144 -56.42 16.00 13.74
N LYS A 145 -56.53 14.71 13.37
CA LYS A 145 -57.41 13.75 14.07
C LYS A 145 -56.75 12.56 14.79
N GLN A 146 -55.44 12.48 14.94
CA GLN A 146 -54.81 11.31 15.58
C GLN A 146 -53.91 11.65 16.77
N GLU A 147 -54.50 11.59 17.97
CA GLU A 147 -53.76 11.39 19.22
C GLU A 147 -53.20 9.96 19.24
N GLN A 148 -51.95 9.74 18.81
CA GLN A 148 -51.13 8.61 19.25
C GLN A 148 -49.68 8.70 18.74
N THR A 149 -48.74 8.66 19.70
CA THR A 149 -47.29 8.41 19.57
C THR A 149 -46.58 9.05 18.36
N ILE A 150 -45.89 10.16 18.62
CA ILE A 150 -44.97 10.80 17.67
C ILE A 150 -43.85 9.80 17.34
N VAL A 151 -44.00 9.04 16.26
CA VAL A 151 -42.94 8.19 15.72
C VAL A 151 -41.92 9.10 15.04
N PHE A 152 -40.75 9.25 15.65
CA PHE A 152 -39.65 10.13 15.21
C PHE A 152 -39.26 9.96 13.73
N LEU A 153 -39.20 8.73 13.24
CA LEU A 153 -38.92 8.40 11.85
C LEU A 153 -39.58 7.06 11.51
N SER A 154 -40.12 6.90 10.31
CA SER A 154 -40.56 5.57 9.84
C SER A 154 -39.35 4.64 9.73
N ASP A 155 -39.52 3.36 10.08
CA ASP A 155 -38.45 2.35 9.99
C ASP A 155 -37.83 2.29 8.58
N VAL A 156 -38.64 2.56 7.55
CA VAL A 156 -38.21 2.61 6.15
C VAL A 156 -37.27 3.80 5.91
N ASP A 157 -37.62 5.00 6.40
CA ASP A 157 -36.80 6.20 6.23
C ASP A 157 -35.49 6.10 7.03
N MET A 158 -35.51 5.43 8.18
CA MET A 158 -34.31 5.14 8.95
C MET A 158 -33.37 4.23 8.14
N LEU A 159 -33.88 3.11 7.61
CA LEU A 159 -33.09 2.20 6.80
C LEU A 159 -32.53 2.90 5.55
N LEU A 160 -33.35 3.70 4.87
CA LEU A 160 -32.95 4.42 3.65
C LEU A 160 -31.89 5.48 3.94
N SER A 161 -31.96 6.13 5.10
CA SER A 161 -30.94 7.06 5.61
C SER A 161 -29.62 6.35 5.93
N LEU A 162 -29.67 5.18 6.58
CA LEU A 162 -28.47 4.37 6.85
C LEU A 162 -27.78 3.90 5.55
N VAL A 163 -28.56 3.48 4.56
CA VAL A 163 -28.08 3.06 3.25
C VAL A 163 -27.36 4.21 2.51
N MET A 164 -27.67 5.48 2.79
CA MET A 164 -26.96 6.62 2.17
C MET A 164 -25.46 6.66 2.51
N PHE A 165 -25.02 6.09 3.64
CA PHE A 165 -23.59 6.00 3.97
C PHE A 165 -22.82 5.03 3.06
N LEU A 166 -23.49 4.11 2.35
CA LEU A 166 -22.83 3.27 1.35
C LEU A 166 -22.13 4.12 0.30
N ARG A 167 -22.63 5.32 -0.01
CA ARG A 167 -22.03 6.28 -0.97
C ARG A 167 -20.61 6.70 -0.61
N LEU A 168 -20.15 6.46 0.61
CA LEU A 168 -18.74 6.66 1.00
C LEU A 168 -17.76 5.80 0.19
N TYR A 169 -18.23 4.78 -0.56
CA TYR A 169 -17.38 4.05 -1.53
C TYR A 169 -16.77 4.98 -2.61
N LEU A 170 -17.38 6.15 -2.87
CA LEU A 170 -16.87 7.16 -3.79
C LEU A 170 -15.59 7.84 -3.28
N VAL A 171 -15.34 7.84 -1.96
CA VAL A 171 -14.14 8.46 -1.35
C VAL A 171 -12.85 7.80 -1.86
N PRO A 172 -12.64 6.47 -1.73
CA PRO A 172 -11.48 5.80 -2.31
C PRO A 172 -11.31 6.06 -3.82
N ARG A 173 -12.40 6.08 -4.61
CA ARG A 173 -12.36 6.35 -6.05
C ARG A 173 -11.83 7.76 -6.35
N ALA A 174 -12.38 8.78 -5.68
CA ALA A 174 -11.96 10.17 -5.88
C ALA A 174 -10.52 10.42 -5.42
N VAL A 175 -10.12 9.85 -4.28
CA VAL A 175 -8.75 9.93 -3.77
C VAL A 175 -7.77 9.29 -4.75
N LEU A 176 -8.12 8.11 -5.28
CA LEU A 176 -7.32 7.40 -6.25
C LEU A 176 -7.11 8.19 -7.55
N LEU A 177 -8.18 8.71 -8.14
CA LEU A 177 -8.10 9.48 -9.40
C LEU A 177 -7.42 10.84 -9.22
N ARG A 178 -7.41 11.37 -7.99
CA ARG A 178 -6.67 12.58 -7.65
C ARG A 178 -5.20 12.31 -7.37
N SER A 179 -4.84 11.09 -6.97
CA SER A 179 -3.45 10.68 -6.77
C SER A 179 -2.66 10.80 -8.09
N SER A 180 -1.46 11.37 -8.02
CA SER A 180 -0.60 11.56 -9.20
C SER A 180 -0.14 10.23 -9.82
N VAL A 181 -0.19 9.13 -9.05
CA VAL A 181 0.28 7.79 -9.43
C VAL A 181 -0.41 7.25 -10.68
N LEU A 182 -1.72 7.52 -10.88
CA LEU A 182 -2.45 7.07 -12.07
C LEU A 182 -2.30 8.00 -13.28
N GLY A 183 -2.04 9.29 -13.04
CA GLY A 183 -1.97 10.31 -14.10
C GLY A 183 -0.60 10.43 -14.75
N ASP A 184 0.47 10.09 -14.03
CA ASP A 184 1.83 10.31 -14.48
C ASP A 184 2.30 9.26 -15.49
N ALA A 185 2.76 9.74 -16.66
CA ALA A 185 3.27 8.91 -17.74
C ALA A 185 4.47 8.04 -17.31
N SER A 186 5.31 8.55 -16.40
CA SER A 186 6.49 7.85 -15.88
C SER A 186 6.11 6.59 -15.10
N TYR A 187 5.13 6.68 -14.19
CA TYR A 187 4.65 5.50 -13.45
C TYR A 187 4.07 4.47 -14.41
N ARG A 188 3.31 4.91 -15.41
CA ARG A 188 2.71 3.99 -16.40
C ARG A 188 3.73 3.29 -17.28
N SER A 189 4.78 3.97 -17.70
CA SER A 189 5.89 3.36 -18.45
C SER A 189 6.63 2.32 -17.61
N ILE A 190 6.95 2.65 -16.36
CA ILE A 190 7.60 1.72 -15.42
C ILE A 190 6.68 0.52 -15.12
N GLY A 191 5.38 0.75 -14.98
CA GLY A 191 4.40 -0.31 -14.76
C GLY A 191 4.24 -1.23 -15.95
N SER A 192 4.22 -0.71 -17.19
CA SER A 192 4.16 -1.56 -18.38
C SER A 192 5.44 -2.38 -18.57
N LEU A 193 6.61 -1.81 -18.25
CA LEU A 193 7.89 -2.53 -18.27
C LEU A 193 7.89 -3.69 -17.27
N ASN A 194 7.26 -3.51 -16.11
CA ASN A 194 7.14 -4.56 -15.08
C ASN A 194 5.87 -5.42 -15.20
N LYS A 195 5.04 -5.21 -16.23
CA LYS A 195 3.72 -5.86 -16.40
C LYS A 195 2.78 -5.71 -15.19
N ILE A 196 2.87 -4.58 -14.49
CA ILE A 196 2.01 -4.25 -13.35
C ILE A 196 0.81 -3.44 -13.86
N HIS A 197 -0.39 -3.97 -13.65
CA HIS A 197 -1.62 -3.23 -13.89
C HIS A 197 -1.94 -2.34 -12.67
N PHE A 198 -2.04 -1.03 -12.89
CA PHE A 198 -2.42 -0.07 -11.85
C PHE A 198 -3.91 -0.22 -11.49
N GLN A 199 -4.20 -1.14 -10.56
CA GLN A 199 -5.54 -1.39 -10.03
C GLN A 199 -5.73 -0.72 -8.66
N TYR A 200 -6.99 -0.58 -8.22
CA TYR A 200 -7.36 -0.01 -6.91
C TYR A 200 -6.55 -0.57 -5.72
N PRO A 201 -6.32 -1.88 -5.58
CA PRO A 201 -5.59 -2.43 -4.42
C PRO A 201 -4.11 -2.01 -4.39
N PHE A 202 -3.49 -1.81 -5.55
CA PHE A 202 -2.10 -1.38 -5.62
C PHE A 202 -1.92 0.03 -5.07
N VAL A 203 -2.78 0.96 -5.47
CA VAL A 203 -2.68 2.35 -5.00
C VAL A 203 -3.06 2.47 -3.53
N LEU A 204 -4.04 1.70 -3.06
CA LEU A 204 -4.34 1.63 -1.63
C LEU A 204 -3.12 1.18 -0.82
N ARG A 205 -2.39 0.14 -1.26
CA ARG A 205 -1.13 -0.29 -0.64
C ARG A 205 -0.07 0.81 -0.67
N VAL A 206 0.07 1.54 -1.78
CA VAL A 206 1.01 2.66 -1.90
C VAL A 206 0.68 3.77 -0.91
N MET A 207 -0.61 4.13 -0.76
CA MET A 207 -1.05 5.15 0.20
C MET A 207 -0.76 4.74 1.64
N VAL A 208 -1.13 3.52 2.02
CA VAL A 208 -0.90 2.97 3.36
C VAL A 208 0.59 2.90 3.66
N ASN A 209 1.45 2.48 2.72
CA ASN A 209 2.88 2.36 2.97
C ASN A 209 3.61 3.71 2.98
N SER A 210 3.13 4.70 2.20
CA SER A 210 3.79 6.01 2.10
C SER A 210 3.54 6.87 3.35
N GLN A 211 2.29 6.98 3.80
CA GLN A 211 1.90 7.80 4.96
C GLN A 211 0.90 7.06 5.86
N PRO A 212 1.33 5.94 6.50
CA PRO A 212 0.41 5.04 7.21
C PRO A 212 -0.33 5.73 8.34
N GLY A 213 0.35 6.55 9.15
CA GLY A 213 -0.26 7.25 10.28
C GLY A 213 -1.35 8.24 9.87
N ARG A 214 -1.18 8.96 8.75
CA ARG A 214 -2.19 9.89 8.24
C ARG A 214 -3.41 9.16 7.69
N VAL A 215 -3.18 8.11 6.89
CA VAL A 215 -4.26 7.31 6.31
C VAL A 215 -5.08 6.63 7.41
N LEU A 216 -4.40 6.01 8.39
CA LEU A 216 -5.05 5.37 9.52
C LEU A 216 -5.86 6.37 10.36
N LEU A 217 -5.30 7.54 10.68
CA LEU A 217 -5.99 8.57 11.46
C LEU A 217 -7.25 9.10 10.76
N ILE A 218 -7.17 9.38 9.46
CA ILE A 218 -8.35 9.84 8.68
C ILE A 218 -9.41 8.74 8.65
N PHE A 219 -9.00 7.48 8.49
CA PHE A 219 -9.92 6.34 8.45
C PHE A 219 -10.59 6.10 9.81
N THR A 220 -9.85 6.11 10.92
CA THR A 220 -10.41 5.87 12.26
C THR A 220 -11.37 6.99 12.68
N VAL A 221 -10.98 8.25 12.49
CA VAL A 221 -11.85 9.40 12.80
C VAL A 221 -13.11 9.38 11.92
N GLY A 222 -12.98 9.05 10.63
CA GLY A 222 -14.12 8.92 9.73
C GLY A 222 -15.09 7.80 10.15
N LEU A 223 -14.56 6.64 10.55
CA LEU A 223 -15.37 5.54 11.09
C LEU A 223 -16.06 5.94 12.40
N TRP A 224 -15.37 6.64 13.29
CA TRP A 224 -15.96 7.09 14.56
C TRP A 224 -17.13 8.03 14.33
N ILE A 225 -16.96 9.06 13.49
CA ILE A 225 -18.03 10.03 13.18
C ILE A 225 -19.23 9.32 12.52
N THR A 226 -18.96 8.40 11.59
CA THR A 226 -20.01 7.66 10.87
C THR A 226 -20.77 6.72 11.81
N ALA A 227 -20.06 5.91 12.61
CA ALA A 227 -20.66 4.98 13.55
C ALA A 227 -21.39 5.71 14.69
N PHE A 228 -20.84 6.83 15.16
CA PHE A 228 -21.46 7.72 16.14
C PHE A 228 -22.83 8.17 15.67
N TRP A 229 -22.90 8.72 14.46
CA TRP A 229 -24.14 9.24 13.92
C TRP A 229 -25.16 8.12 13.65
N ILE A 230 -24.72 6.99 13.09
CA ILE A 230 -25.59 5.83 12.84
C ILE A 230 -26.17 5.30 14.17
N LEU A 231 -25.34 5.17 15.20
CA LEU A 231 -25.77 4.71 16.52
C LEU A 231 -26.72 5.71 17.18
N SER A 232 -26.46 7.01 17.06
CA SER A 232 -27.34 8.05 17.63
C SER A 232 -28.72 8.06 17.00
N VAL A 233 -28.84 7.71 15.71
CA VAL A 233 -30.13 7.55 15.04
C VAL A 233 -30.85 6.27 15.49
N CYS A 234 -30.13 5.15 15.56
CA CYS A 234 -30.75 3.86 15.93
C CYS A 234 -31.20 3.78 17.40
N GLU A 235 -30.48 4.41 18.34
CA GLU A 235 -30.82 4.39 19.77
C GLU A 235 -31.65 5.61 20.22
N ARG A 236 -32.03 6.50 19.28
CA ARG A 236 -32.67 7.79 19.61
C ARG A 236 -33.98 7.66 20.39
N GLN A 237 -34.75 6.60 20.15
CA GLN A 237 -36.02 6.35 20.82
C GLN A 237 -35.90 5.69 22.20
N HIS A 238 -34.73 5.12 22.53
CA HIS A 238 -34.54 4.32 23.74
C HIS A 238 -33.62 4.99 24.78
N MET A 239 -32.97 6.10 24.43
CA MET A 239 -32.07 6.86 25.30
C MET A 239 -32.77 8.12 25.81
N ASP A 240 -32.53 8.47 27.08
CA ASP A 240 -33.05 9.71 27.70
C ASP A 240 -32.70 10.93 26.84
N GLU A 241 -33.68 11.83 26.64
CA GLU A 241 -33.62 12.99 25.72
C GLU A 241 -32.37 13.86 25.90
N ASN A 242 -31.81 13.93 27.12
CA ASN A 242 -30.69 14.80 27.44
C ASN A 242 -29.29 14.21 27.17
N ASN A 243 -29.14 12.89 26.98
CA ASN A 243 -27.82 12.24 26.98
C ASN A 243 -27.51 11.32 25.78
N TYR A 244 -28.41 11.18 24.81
CA TYR A 244 -28.22 10.23 23.70
C TYR A 244 -26.99 10.54 22.82
N LEU A 245 -26.70 11.83 22.54
CA LEU A 245 -25.49 12.23 21.79
C LEU A 245 -24.20 11.96 22.60
N GLY A 246 -24.20 12.29 23.89
CA GLY A 246 -23.06 12.04 24.77
C GLY A 246 -22.76 10.54 24.91
N GLY A 247 -23.82 9.74 25.08
CA GLY A 247 -23.74 8.28 25.19
C GLY A 247 -23.19 7.62 23.93
N ALA A 248 -23.69 7.98 22.74
CA ALA A 248 -23.18 7.43 21.48
C ALA A 248 -21.74 7.86 21.20
N PHE A 249 -21.39 9.12 21.48
CA PHE A 249 -20.04 9.64 21.28
C PHE A 249 -19.01 8.94 22.17
N TRP A 250 -19.40 8.60 23.40
CA TRP A 250 -18.58 7.83 24.34
C TRP A 250 -18.49 6.34 23.96
N LEU A 251 -19.62 5.73 23.60
CA LEU A 251 -19.72 4.30 23.35
C LEU A 251 -18.90 3.84 22.13
N ILE A 252 -18.82 4.63 21.07
CA ILE A 252 -18.13 4.24 19.82
C ILE A 252 -16.61 4.06 20.02
N PRO A 253 -15.83 5.04 20.53
CA PRO A 253 -14.41 4.85 20.81
C PRO A 253 -14.13 3.70 21.79
N ILE A 254 -14.94 3.56 22.85
CA ILE A 254 -14.79 2.50 23.86
C ILE A 254 -15.01 1.11 23.26
N THR A 255 -16.00 0.97 22.38
CA THR A 255 -16.26 -0.27 21.64
C THR A 255 -15.17 -0.55 20.61
N PHE A 256 -14.74 0.48 19.87
CA PHE A 256 -13.69 0.38 18.85
C PHE A 256 -12.33 -0.02 19.44
N LEU A 257 -12.00 0.50 20.62
CA LEU A 257 -10.79 0.15 21.38
C LEU A 257 -10.95 -1.15 22.17
N THR A 258 -12.09 -1.84 22.06
CA THR A 258 -12.38 -3.11 22.73
C THR A 258 -12.28 -3.03 24.26
N ILE A 259 -12.59 -1.87 24.86
CA ILE A 259 -12.57 -1.66 26.31
C ILE A 259 -13.88 -2.14 26.94
N GLY A 260 -15.02 -1.64 26.46
CA GLY A 260 -16.36 -2.07 26.87
C GLY A 260 -16.67 -1.93 28.38
N TYR A 261 -16.68 -0.71 28.91
CA TYR A 261 -16.98 -0.47 30.33
C TYR A 261 -18.37 -0.97 30.78
N GLY A 262 -19.36 -0.95 29.88
CA GLY A 262 -20.73 -1.42 30.15
C GLY A 262 -21.61 -0.39 30.86
N ASP A 263 -21.18 0.86 30.94
CA ASP A 263 -21.92 2.01 31.45
C ASP A 263 -23.02 2.48 30.50
N VAL A 264 -22.74 2.46 29.19
CA VAL A 264 -23.72 2.71 28.11
C VAL A 264 -23.73 1.50 27.18
N VAL A 265 -24.91 0.96 26.88
CA VAL A 265 -25.08 -0.25 26.06
C VAL A 265 -26.23 -0.06 25.07
N PRO A 266 -26.09 -0.45 23.79
CA PRO A 266 -27.17 -0.35 22.82
C PRO A 266 -28.31 -1.30 23.19
N GLN A 267 -29.55 -0.80 23.19
CA GLN A 267 -30.73 -1.59 23.49
C GLN A 267 -31.33 -2.19 22.21
N THR A 268 -31.29 -1.44 21.11
CA THR A 268 -31.90 -1.82 19.83
C THR A 268 -31.07 -2.86 19.07
N VAL A 269 -31.74 -3.63 18.20
CA VAL A 269 -31.07 -4.57 17.30
C VAL A 269 -30.14 -3.84 16.34
N CYS A 270 -30.54 -2.68 15.80
CA CYS A 270 -29.69 -1.86 14.95
C CYS A 270 -28.41 -1.43 15.70
N GLY A 271 -28.53 -0.86 16.89
CA GLY A 271 -27.38 -0.40 17.67
C GLY A 271 -26.40 -1.52 18.01
N LYS A 272 -26.92 -2.72 18.36
CA LYS A 272 -26.09 -3.92 18.58
C LYS A 272 -25.29 -4.33 17.35
N VAL A 273 -25.92 -4.29 16.16
CA VAL A 273 -25.24 -4.59 14.89
C VAL A 273 -24.13 -3.55 14.61
N VAL A 274 -24.40 -2.26 14.86
CA VAL A 274 -23.42 -1.18 14.67
C VAL A 274 -22.23 -1.35 15.61
N CYS A 275 -22.46 -1.65 16.89
CA CYS A 275 -21.39 -1.93 17.85
C CYS A 275 -20.57 -3.17 17.46
N LEU A 276 -21.19 -4.23 16.94
CA LEU A 276 -20.50 -5.42 16.44
C LEU A 276 -19.54 -5.06 15.29
N PHE A 277 -20.03 -4.34 14.28
CA PHE A 277 -19.18 -3.89 13.16
C PHE A 277 -18.07 -2.94 13.62
N THR A 278 -18.37 -2.04 14.57
CA THR A 278 -17.39 -1.13 15.17
C THR A 278 -16.27 -1.89 15.87
N GLY A 279 -16.59 -2.94 16.64
CA GLY A 279 -15.60 -3.80 17.29
C GLY A 279 -14.73 -4.56 16.29
N VAL A 280 -15.33 -5.16 15.25
CA VAL A 280 -14.58 -5.89 14.21
C VAL A 280 -13.64 -4.96 13.43
N MET A 281 -14.11 -3.76 13.08
CA MET A 281 -13.26 -2.74 12.44
C MET A 281 -12.16 -2.23 13.38
N GLY A 282 -12.46 -2.11 14.67
CA GLY A 282 -11.50 -1.76 15.72
C GLY A 282 -10.32 -2.73 15.77
N VAL A 283 -10.61 -4.02 15.86
CA VAL A 283 -9.58 -5.09 15.85
C VAL A 283 -8.75 -5.08 14.56
N GLY A 284 -9.38 -4.85 13.41
CA GLY A 284 -8.66 -4.71 12.13
C GLY A 284 -7.72 -3.49 12.12
N CYS A 285 -8.15 -2.36 12.66
CA CYS A 285 -7.35 -1.14 12.75
C CYS A 285 -6.19 -1.27 13.74
N THR A 286 -6.39 -1.92 14.89
CA THR A 286 -5.31 -2.17 15.86
C THR A 286 -4.25 -3.09 15.29
N ALA A 287 -4.65 -4.15 14.56
CA ALA A 287 -3.71 -5.03 13.86
C ALA A 287 -2.86 -4.26 12.82
N LEU A 288 -3.50 -3.41 12.02
CA LEU A 288 -2.78 -2.55 11.05
C LEU A 288 -1.85 -1.56 11.75
N LEU A 289 -2.27 -0.95 12.86
CA LEU A 289 -1.45 -0.04 13.65
C LEU A 289 -0.19 -0.74 14.18
N VAL A 290 -0.32 -1.96 14.70
CA VAL A 290 0.82 -2.75 15.20
C VAL A 290 1.81 -3.06 14.08
N ALA A 291 1.33 -3.46 12.89
CA ALA A 291 2.19 -3.71 11.74
C ALA A 291 2.95 -2.44 11.32
N VAL A 292 2.25 -1.30 11.23
CA VAL A 292 2.86 0.00 10.92
C VAL A 292 3.87 0.42 11.98
N ALA A 293 3.55 0.24 13.26
CA ALA A 293 4.44 0.59 14.35
C ALA A 293 5.72 -0.26 14.33
N ALA A 294 5.61 -1.56 14.07
CA ALA A 294 6.75 -2.45 13.92
C ALA A 294 7.68 -1.99 12.77
N ASP A 295 7.12 -1.70 11.60
CA ASP A 295 7.89 -1.24 10.44
C ASP A 295 8.56 0.13 10.68
N LYS A 296 7.91 1.03 11.42
CA LYS A 296 8.47 2.36 11.74
C LYS A 296 9.48 2.36 12.88
N LEU A 297 9.46 1.36 13.74
CA LEU A 297 10.45 1.15 14.80
C LEU A 297 11.69 0.42 14.31
N GLU A 298 11.64 -0.20 13.13
CA GLU A 298 12.80 -0.85 12.53
C GLU A 298 13.84 0.20 12.10
N PHE A 299 15.09 0.01 12.55
CA PHE A 299 16.19 0.87 12.12
C PHE A 299 16.41 0.76 10.62
N THR A 300 16.65 1.90 9.98
CA THR A 300 17.11 1.89 8.58
C THR A 300 18.46 1.18 8.46
N ARG A 301 18.78 0.68 7.27
CA ARG A 301 20.08 0.02 7.02
C ARG A 301 21.27 0.90 7.41
N ALA A 302 21.17 2.22 7.17
CA ALA A 302 22.21 3.18 7.54
C ALA A 302 22.32 3.37 9.05
N GLU A 303 21.19 3.59 9.74
CA GLU A 303 21.16 3.70 11.22
C GLU A 303 21.67 2.44 11.89
N LYS A 304 21.27 1.26 11.39
CA LYS A 304 21.75 -0.04 11.90
C LYS A 304 23.26 -0.18 11.73
N HIS A 305 23.82 0.28 10.62
CA HIS A 305 25.27 0.29 10.42
C HIS A 305 25.98 1.21 11.43
N VAL A 306 25.47 2.43 11.63
CA VAL A 306 26.00 3.38 12.61
C VAL A 306 25.89 2.84 14.04
N HIS A 307 24.74 2.25 14.40
CA HIS A 307 24.50 1.63 15.70
C HIS A 307 25.49 0.48 15.96
N ASN A 308 25.68 -0.41 14.99
CA ASN A 308 26.61 -1.53 15.12
C ASN A 308 28.05 -1.05 15.25
N PHE A 309 28.45 -0.02 14.50
CA PHE A 309 29.77 0.59 14.61
C PHE A 309 30.01 1.21 15.99
N MET A 310 29.01 1.95 16.50
CA MET A 310 29.07 2.54 17.85
C MET A 310 29.18 1.45 18.93
N MET A 311 28.40 0.37 18.82
CA MET A 311 28.46 -0.79 19.71
C MET A 311 29.83 -1.48 19.67
N ASP A 312 30.47 -1.58 18.51
CA ASP A 312 31.79 -2.19 18.37
C ASP A 312 32.88 -1.37 19.09
N ILE A 313 32.87 -0.04 18.92
CA ILE A 313 33.78 0.88 19.62
C ILE A 313 33.62 0.76 21.14
N GLN A 314 32.38 0.80 21.62
CA GLN A 314 32.09 0.69 23.06
C GLN A 314 32.56 -0.65 23.62
N CYS A 315 32.28 -1.76 22.92
CA CYS A 315 32.67 -3.08 23.36
C CYS A 315 34.20 -3.27 23.35
N ALA A 316 34.90 -2.70 22.36
CA ALA A 316 36.35 -2.70 22.32
C ALA A 316 36.96 -1.93 23.52
N LYS A 317 36.35 -0.81 23.93
CA LYS A 317 36.74 -0.06 25.13
C LYS A 317 36.51 -0.89 26.40
N GLU A 318 35.32 -1.47 26.57
CA GLU A 318 34.99 -2.36 27.70
C GLU A 318 35.94 -3.56 27.78
N MET A 319 36.34 -4.12 26.64
CA MET A 319 37.26 -5.25 26.58
C MET A 319 38.66 -4.87 27.08
N LYS A 320 39.15 -3.68 26.70
CA LYS A 320 40.42 -3.13 27.21
C LYS A 320 40.37 -2.87 28.73
N CYS A 321 39.31 -2.23 29.22
CA CYS A 321 39.14 -1.98 30.66
C CYS A 321 39.02 -3.27 31.47
N SER A 322 38.26 -4.26 30.98
CA SER A 322 38.11 -5.56 31.64
C SER A 322 39.42 -6.34 31.66
N ALA A 323 40.20 -6.30 30.58
CA ALA A 323 41.52 -6.90 30.53
C ALA A 323 42.48 -6.24 31.55
N ALA A 324 42.45 -4.91 31.67
CA ALA A 324 43.24 -4.19 32.66
C ALA A 324 42.89 -4.59 34.10
N ASN A 325 41.61 -4.75 34.41
CA ASN A 325 41.16 -5.22 35.73
C ASN A 325 41.62 -6.65 36.03
N VAL A 326 41.59 -7.55 35.04
CA VAL A 326 42.12 -8.92 35.20
C VAL A 326 43.61 -8.88 35.53
N LEU A 327 44.39 -8.08 34.80
CA LEU A 327 45.84 -7.92 35.04
C LEU A 327 46.12 -7.31 36.42
N GLN A 328 45.37 -6.27 36.80
CA GLN A 328 45.49 -5.60 38.09
C GLN A 328 45.22 -6.56 39.26
N GLU A 329 44.11 -7.29 39.23
CA GLU A 329 43.74 -8.23 40.30
C GLU A 329 44.67 -9.46 40.33
N ALA A 330 45.17 -9.91 39.17
CA ALA A 330 46.16 -10.99 39.10
C ALA A 330 47.49 -10.59 39.74
N TRP A 331 47.97 -9.38 39.47
CA TRP A 331 49.19 -8.86 40.08
C TRP A 331 49.03 -8.64 41.60
N LEU A 332 47.91 -8.05 42.03
CA LEU A 332 47.61 -7.85 43.46
C LEU A 332 47.51 -9.18 44.21
N LEU A 333 46.90 -10.20 43.59
CA LEU A 333 46.87 -11.55 44.14
C LEU A 333 48.29 -12.11 44.32
N HIS A 334 49.15 -12.02 43.30
CA HIS A 334 50.54 -12.47 43.39
C HIS A 334 51.33 -11.73 44.50
N LYS A 335 51.18 -10.41 44.57
CA LYS A 335 51.83 -9.56 45.57
C LYS A 335 51.43 -9.93 47.00
N HIS A 336 50.14 -10.10 47.29
CA HIS A 336 49.67 -10.43 48.64
C HIS A 336 49.92 -11.90 49.00
N THR A 337 50.00 -12.78 48.01
CA THR A 337 50.46 -14.17 48.21
C THR A 337 51.91 -14.20 48.66
N LYS A 338 52.81 -13.43 48.02
CA LYS A 338 54.21 -13.29 48.47
C LYS A 338 54.35 -12.68 49.87
N ARG A 339 53.48 -11.73 50.24
CA ARG A 339 53.47 -11.10 51.58
C ARG A 339 52.82 -11.95 52.69
N LYS A 340 52.25 -13.13 52.36
CA LYS A 340 51.53 -14.02 53.29
C LYS A 340 50.29 -13.39 53.98
N ASP A 341 49.66 -12.38 53.34
CA ASP A 341 48.43 -11.74 53.84
C ASP A 341 47.16 -12.55 53.48
N GLY A 342 46.77 -13.53 54.28
CA GLY A 342 45.68 -14.46 53.95
C GLY A 342 44.32 -13.82 53.61
N GLN A 343 43.92 -12.76 54.33
CA GLN A 343 42.62 -12.09 54.13
C GLN A 343 42.56 -11.30 52.81
N ARG A 344 43.65 -10.58 52.47
CA ARG A 344 43.75 -9.80 51.22
C ARG A 344 43.87 -10.73 50.01
N THR A 345 44.60 -11.84 50.13
CA THR A 345 44.70 -12.87 49.10
C THR A 345 43.33 -13.44 48.73
N ARG A 346 42.49 -13.81 49.72
CA ARG A 346 41.11 -14.29 49.44
C ARG A 346 40.24 -13.24 48.77
N LYS A 347 40.38 -11.95 49.15
CA LYS A 347 39.64 -10.83 48.54
C LYS A 347 40.02 -10.62 47.07
N HIS A 348 41.32 -10.54 46.76
CA HIS A 348 41.80 -10.38 45.39
C HIS A 348 41.55 -11.61 44.52
N HIS A 349 41.55 -12.82 45.11
CA HIS A 349 41.18 -14.04 44.38
C HIS A 349 39.71 -14.01 43.90
N ARG A 350 38.77 -13.62 44.78
CA ARG A 350 37.35 -13.46 44.40
C ARG A 350 37.17 -12.38 43.32
N ARG A 351 37.88 -11.25 43.45
CA ARG A 351 37.84 -10.16 42.46
C ARG A 351 38.44 -10.56 41.12
N LEU A 352 39.53 -11.32 41.12
CA LEU A 352 40.13 -11.87 39.91
C LEU A 352 39.17 -12.80 39.18
N LEU A 353 38.52 -13.73 39.89
CA LEU A 353 37.50 -14.61 39.30
C LEU A 353 36.35 -13.79 38.68
N ALA A 354 35.85 -12.79 39.41
CA ALA A 354 34.81 -11.89 38.89
C ALA A 354 35.28 -11.11 37.64
N ALA A 355 36.52 -10.61 37.63
CA ALA A 355 37.10 -9.91 36.48
C ALA A 355 37.28 -10.83 35.28
N ILE A 356 37.71 -12.09 35.48
CA ILE A 356 37.83 -13.10 34.41
C ILE A 356 36.45 -13.43 33.83
N HIS A 357 35.44 -13.61 34.67
CA HIS A 357 34.06 -13.84 34.22
C HIS A 357 33.53 -12.64 33.41
N MET A 358 33.75 -11.42 33.89
CA MET A 358 33.38 -10.20 33.17
C MET A 358 34.09 -10.10 31.82
N PHE A 359 35.41 -10.33 31.77
CA PHE A 359 36.18 -10.32 30.53
C PHE A 359 35.68 -11.35 29.52
N ARG A 360 35.39 -12.59 29.96
CA ARG A 360 34.82 -13.64 29.10
C ARG A 360 33.44 -13.23 28.55
N HIS A 361 32.60 -12.61 29.38
CA HIS A 361 31.30 -12.11 28.97
C HIS A 361 31.43 -11.02 27.89
N VAL A 362 32.24 -9.99 28.13
CA VAL A 362 32.51 -8.89 27.18
C VAL A 362 33.11 -9.43 25.88
N ARG A 363 34.07 -10.36 25.94
CA ARG A 363 34.65 -10.99 24.74
C ARG A 363 33.59 -11.71 23.90
N THR A 364 32.67 -12.42 24.56
CA THR A 364 31.58 -13.13 23.87
C THR A 364 30.60 -12.16 23.22
N LYS A 365 30.26 -11.06 23.91
CA LYS A 365 29.44 -9.97 23.37
C LYS A 365 30.10 -9.32 22.15
N HIS A 366 31.39 -9.01 22.22
CA HIS A 366 32.16 -8.44 21.11
C HIS A 366 32.16 -9.35 19.87
N ARG A 367 32.37 -10.66 20.07
CA ARG A 367 32.29 -11.65 18.97
C ARG A 367 30.92 -11.64 18.30
N LYS A 368 29.82 -11.66 19.07
CA LYS A 368 28.46 -11.63 18.51
C LYS A 368 28.19 -10.37 17.67
N ILE A 369 28.62 -9.20 18.15
CA ILE A 369 28.47 -7.93 17.41
C ILE A 369 29.25 -7.99 16.10
N ARG A 370 30.49 -8.50 16.14
CA ARG A 370 31.32 -8.64 14.94
C ARG A 370 30.72 -9.62 13.92
N ASP A 371 30.17 -10.74 14.38
CA ASP A 371 29.50 -11.71 13.51
C ASP A 371 28.28 -11.06 12.83
N GLN A 372 27.47 -10.27 13.55
CA GLN A 372 26.36 -9.50 12.97
C GLN A 372 26.83 -8.47 11.92
N VAL A 373 27.91 -7.74 12.20
CA VAL A 373 28.49 -6.79 11.23
C VAL A 373 28.96 -7.52 9.97
N ASN A 374 29.62 -8.68 10.11
CA ASN A 374 30.05 -9.47 8.96
C ASN A 374 28.85 -9.89 8.10
N THR A 375 27.80 -10.45 8.69
CA THR A 375 26.58 -10.84 7.95
C THR A 375 25.92 -9.69 7.19
N MET A 376 25.99 -8.46 7.71
CA MET A 376 25.40 -7.28 7.07
C MET A 376 26.19 -6.80 5.84
N VAL A 377 27.48 -7.13 5.77
CA VAL A 377 28.42 -6.68 4.72
C VAL A 377 28.71 -7.78 3.69
N ASP A 378 28.28 -9.03 3.94
CA ASP A 378 28.54 -10.18 3.06
C ASP A 378 28.07 -9.98 1.61
N ILE A 379 26.90 -9.37 1.38
CA ILE A 379 26.42 -9.07 0.02
C ILE A 379 27.37 -8.12 -0.72
N SER A 380 27.82 -7.06 -0.03
CA SER A 380 28.74 -6.08 -0.61
C SER A 380 30.13 -6.67 -0.84
N LYS A 381 30.62 -7.54 0.06
CA LYS A 381 31.87 -8.30 -0.15
C LYS A 381 31.74 -9.27 -1.32
N MET A 382 30.61 -9.95 -1.46
CA MET A 382 30.36 -10.88 -2.57
C MET A 382 30.38 -10.14 -3.92
N GLN A 383 29.79 -8.94 -4.00
CA GLN A 383 29.87 -8.10 -5.20
C GLN A 383 31.30 -7.67 -5.51
N MET A 384 32.09 -7.28 -4.50
CA MET A 384 33.50 -6.92 -4.66
C MET A 384 34.33 -8.11 -5.18
N ILE A 385 34.19 -9.29 -4.56
CA ILE A 385 34.85 -10.53 -4.98
C ILE A 385 34.43 -10.89 -6.41
N MET A 386 33.16 -10.73 -6.77
CA MET A 386 32.68 -11.00 -8.12
C MET A 386 33.31 -10.06 -9.16
N CYS A 387 33.48 -8.78 -8.83
CA CYS A 387 34.18 -7.83 -9.70
C CYS A 387 35.66 -8.20 -9.88
N ASP A 388 36.34 -8.58 -8.79
CA ASP A 388 37.74 -9.01 -8.83
C ASP A 388 37.93 -10.34 -9.60
N LEU A 389 36.99 -11.28 -9.45
CA LEU A 389 36.98 -12.51 -10.23
C LEU A 389 36.73 -12.23 -11.71
N LYS A 390 35.81 -11.30 -12.04
CA LYS A 390 35.54 -10.90 -13.43
C LYS A 390 36.78 -10.29 -14.08
N SER A 391 37.45 -9.36 -13.41
CA SER A 391 38.66 -8.74 -13.94
C SER A 391 39.79 -9.77 -14.10
N SER A 392 39.93 -10.68 -13.15
CA SER A 392 40.90 -11.79 -13.23
C SER A 392 40.60 -12.73 -14.40
N LEU A 393 39.32 -13.05 -14.63
CA LEU A 393 38.88 -13.87 -15.75
C LEU A 393 39.13 -13.18 -17.09
N GLU A 394 38.86 -11.88 -17.20
CA GLU A 394 39.16 -11.08 -18.40
C GLU A 394 40.67 -11.09 -18.71
N ILE A 395 41.53 -10.92 -17.70
CA ILE A 395 42.99 -11.01 -17.87
C ILE A 395 43.41 -12.40 -18.35
N SER A 396 42.88 -13.46 -17.74
CA SER A 396 43.18 -14.84 -18.15
C SER A 396 42.68 -15.13 -19.57
N HIS A 397 41.53 -14.59 -19.97
CA HIS A 397 40.99 -14.74 -21.32
C HIS A 397 41.88 -14.05 -22.35
N GLN A 398 42.34 -12.83 -22.06
CA GLN A 398 43.30 -12.12 -22.92
C GLN A 398 44.63 -12.85 -23.05
N ASP A 399 45.13 -13.47 -21.98
CA ASP A 399 46.36 -14.27 -22.05
C ASP A 399 46.17 -15.55 -22.89
N LEU A 400 45.00 -16.20 -22.75
CA LEU A 400 44.64 -17.36 -23.57
C LEU A 400 44.54 -16.99 -25.04
N GLU A 401 43.91 -15.86 -25.37
CA GLU A 401 43.80 -15.34 -26.73
C GLU A 401 45.18 -15.08 -27.35
N LYS A 402 46.10 -14.44 -26.60
CA LYS A 402 47.49 -14.24 -27.03
C LYS A 402 48.22 -15.57 -27.30
N LYS A 403 47.98 -16.60 -26.47
CA LYS A 403 48.55 -17.94 -26.67
C LYS A 403 47.98 -18.63 -27.91
N ILE A 404 46.68 -18.48 -28.17
CA ILE A 404 46.04 -19.00 -29.38
C ILE A 404 46.63 -18.33 -30.63
N VAL A 405 46.75 -17.00 -30.63
CA VAL A 405 47.38 -16.26 -31.74
C VAL A 405 48.84 -16.68 -31.95
N SER A 406 49.58 -16.96 -30.88
CA SER A 406 50.95 -17.49 -30.96
C SER A 406 50.99 -18.89 -31.56
N LEU A 407 50.06 -19.77 -31.17
CA LEU A 407 49.92 -21.12 -31.74
C LEU A 407 49.54 -21.08 -33.22
N ASP A 408 48.61 -20.20 -33.60
CA ASP A 408 48.16 -20.01 -34.98
C ASP A 408 49.34 -19.59 -35.87
N ARG A 409 50.15 -18.63 -35.42
CA ARG A 409 51.39 -18.23 -36.11
C ARG A 409 52.38 -19.38 -36.26
N LYS A 410 52.55 -20.23 -35.23
CA LYS A 410 53.43 -21.40 -35.33
C LYS A 410 52.87 -22.44 -36.30
N LEU A 411 51.56 -22.60 -36.37
CA LEU A 411 50.90 -23.51 -37.31
C LEU A 411 51.06 -23.03 -38.75
N ASP A 412 50.91 -21.72 -39.00
CA ASP A 412 51.18 -21.09 -40.29
C ASP A 412 52.64 -21.29 -40.72
N GLU A 413 53.60 -21.12 -39.80
CA GLU A 413 55.02 -21.34 -40.05
C GLU A 413 55.28 -22.79 -40.49
N VAL A 414 54.72 -23.76 -39.76
CA VAL A 414 54.84 -25.20 -40.10
C VAL A 414 54.18 -25.49 -41.45
N THR A 415 53.03 -24.90 -41.73
CA THR A 415 52.33 -25.07 -43.02
C THR A 415 53.15 -24.51 -44.17
N ARG A 416 53.80 -23.35 -44.00
CA ARG A 416 54.74 -22.80 -44.99
C ARG A 416 55.95 -23.71 -45.20
N LEU A 417 56.58 -24.18 -44.12
CA LEU A 417 57.73 -25.09 -44.22
C LEU A 417 57.38 -26.39 -44.95
N LEU A 418 56.21 -26.97 -44.67
CA LEU A 418 55.69 -28.14 -45.39
C LEU A 418 55.45 -27.83 -46.87
N SER A 419 54.83 -26.69 -47.19
CA SER A 419 54.61 -26.29 -48.59
C SER A 419 55.92 -26.08 -49.35
N ALA A 420 56.94 -25.52 -48.69
CA ALA A 420 58.27 -25.34 -49.27
C ALA A 420 58.97 -26.69 -49.50
N LEU A 421 58.84 -27.64 -48.55
CA LEU A 421 59.34 -29.01 -48.69
C LEU A 421 58.68 -29.74 -49.87
N VAL A 422 57.35 -29.63 -49.99
CA VAL A 422 56.60 -30.22 -51.11
C VAL A 422 57.04 -29.61 -52.44
N GLN A 423 57.24 -28.28 -52.51
CA GLN A 423 57.76 -27.61 -53.70
C GLN A 423 59.18 -28.05 -54.05
N SER A 424 60.07 -28.21 -53.07
CA SER A 424 61.43 -28.69 -53.33
C SER A 424 61.45 -30.13 -53.87
N THR A 425 60.61 -31.03 -53.33
CA THR A 425 60.49 -32.39 -53.86
C THR A 425 59.92 -32.41 -55.29
N GLN A 426 58.97 -31.52 -55.62
CA GLN A 426 58.46 -31.41 -56.99
C GLN A 426 59.51 -30.83 -57.96
N GLN A 427 60.39 -29.94 -57.51
CA GLN A 427 61.50 -29.43 -58.32
C GLN A 427 62.59 -30.47 -58.55
N GLU A 428 62.89 -31.31 -57.56
CA GLU A 428 63.80 -32.46 -57.74
C GLU A 428 63.24 -33.48 -58.73
N GLU A 429 61.94 -33.78 -58.70
CA GLU A 429 61.30 -34.65 -59.69
C GLU A 429 61.29 -34.06 -61.11
N GLN A 430 61.21 -32.73 -61.26
CA GLN A 430 61.28 -32.05 -62.56
C GLN A 430 62.69 -31.93 -63.15
N GLN A 431 63.75 -32.07 -62.35
CA GLN A 431 65.13 -32.08 -62.85
C GLN A 431 65.62 -33.48 -63.28
N VAL A 432 64.84 -34.53 -63.01
CA VAL A 432 65.17 -35.93 -63.34
C VAL A 432 64.50 -36.40 -64.65
N HIS A 433 63.67 -35.54 -65.27
CA HIS A 433 63.15 -35.70 -66.63
C HIS A 433 63.77 -34.66 -67.57
#